data_AF-A0AA88V7X7-F1
#
_entry.id   AF-A0AA88V7X7-F1
#
_cell.length_a   1.000
_cell.length_b   1.000
_cell.length_c   1.000
_cell.angle_alpha   90.00
_cell.angle_beta   90.00
_cell.angle_gamma   90.00
#
_symmetry.space_group_name_H-M   'P 1'
#
loop_
_entity.id
_entity.type
_entity.pdbx_description
1 polymer ?
#
loop_
_entity_poly.entity_id
_entity_poly.type
_entity_poly.pdbx_seq_one_letter_code
_entity_poly.pdbx_strand_id
1 'polypeptide(L)'
;MKIDLSYNNFSDSSVPLDYCPETLNLYRSFSGRNNSVLGRCLSPCSTDMYALHINCGGSTTTIGKTTYEADQNSAGEAKYNPSPRNWGTSSTGQFWDRRTTSNEYIAKNVYVLRMSDSELYTTARLSPLSLTYYARCLANGNYTVTLHFAEIIFRDSRSYQSLGRRVFDVYIQAERKLKDFDIKNEAQGVDKAVKRIFKAVVSDKILEIRFQYTGKGTTTIPVSGIYGLLVSAISIESDFKPPDNRKKKIIIAIGVSASGLCLILSLIGIAWWSGHLGGRRSRSRSREQGIVTLPSQYSLVRKEVPKFYYHCGNMNCSLR
;
A
#
# COMPACT_ATOMS: atom_id res chain seq x y z
N MET A 1 -9.63 9.35 -31.85
CA MET A 1 -10.85 9.51 -31.03
C MET A 1 -10.52 9.08 -29.60
N LYS A 2 -10.89 9.89 -28.60
CA LYS A 2 -10.76 9.56 -27.18
C LYS A 2 -12.14 9.22 -26.64
N ILE A 3 -12.27 8.16 -25.84
CA ILE A 3 -13.56 7.63 -25.39
C ILE A 3 -13.50 7.43 -23.88
N ASP A 4 -14.40 8.09 -23.16
CA ASP A 4 -14.56 7.91 -21.72
C ASP A 4 -15.74 6.99 -21.45
N LEU A 5 -15.46 5.82 -20.86
CA LEU A 5 -16.45 4.87 -20.39
C LEU A 5 -16.35 4.68 -18.88
N SER A 6 -15.60 5.54 -18.17
CA SER A 6 -15.43 5.39 -16.73
C SER A 6 -16.75 5.51 -15.97
N TYR A 7 -16.85 4.86 -14.81
CA TYR A 7 -18.03 4.88 -13.94
C TYR A 7 -19.34 4.43 -14.62
N ASN A 8 -19.25 3.51 -15.58
CA ASN A 8 -20.39 2.80 -16.14
C ASN A 8 -20.64 1.48 -15.40
N ASN A 9 -21.79 0.85 -15.67
CA ASN A 9 -22.20 -0.40 -15.03
C ASN A 9 -22.45 -1.50 -16.07
N PHE A 10 -21.47 -1.76 -16.94
CA PHE A 10 -21.62 -2.77 -17.99
C PHE A 10 -21.61 -4.19 -17.41
N SER A 11 -22.48 -5.05 -17.94
CA SER A 11 -22.63 -6.44 -17.48
C SER A 11 -21.65 -7.41 -18.13
N ASP A 12 -21.12 -7.08 -19.31
CA ASP A 12 -20.21 -7.93 -20.07
C ASP A 12 -18.84 -7.26 -20.24
N SER A 13 -17.78 -8.05 -20.10
CA SER A 13 -16.39 -7.62 -20.16
C SER A 13 -15.72 -8.11 -21.45
N SER A 14 -16.44 -8.12 -22.56
CA SER A 14 -15.99 -8.63 -23.86
C SER A 14 -14.93 -7.77 -24.56
N VAL A 15 -14.42 -6.72 -23.90
CA VAL A 15 -13.30 -5.92 -24.42
C VAL A 15 -12.00 -6.76 -24.34
N PRO A 16 -11.43 -7.21 -25.47
CA PRO A 16 -10.15 -7.89 -25.50
C PRO A 16 -9.07 -6.81 -25.40
N LEU A 17 -8.69 -6.44 -24.17
CA LEU A 17 -7.51 -5.61 -23.96
C LEU A 17 -6.27 -6.48 -23.80
N ASP A 18 -5.60 -6.75 -24.91
CA ASP A 18 -4.22 -7.24 -24.93
C ASP A 18 -3.20 -6.13 -24.60
N TYR A 19 -3.67 -4.87 -24.64
CA TYR A 19 -2.91 -3.67 -24.29
C TYR A 19 -3.83 -2.63 -23.63
N CYS A 20 -3.24 -1.62 -22.98
CA CYS A 20 -3.96 -0.58 -22.26
C CYS A 20 -3.96 0.72 -23.07
N PRO A 21 -4.95 0.94 -23.95
CA PRO A 21 -5.01 2.14 -24.79
C PRO A 21 -5.08 3.42 -23.95
N GLU A 22 -4.20 4.38 -24.24
CA GLU A 22 -4.23 5.69 -23.58
C GLU A 22 -5.45 6.56 -23.98
N THR A 23 -6.18 6.16 -25.02
CA THR A 23 -7.33 6.88 -25.59
C THR A 23 -8.68 6.38 -25.08
N LEU A 24 -8.70 5.35 -24.22
CA LEU A 24 -9.91 4.75 -23.69
C LEU A 24 -9.83 4.70 -22.16
N ASN A 25 -10.78 5.35 -21.49
CA ASN A 25 -10.87 5.31 -20.04
C ASN A 25 -11.93 4.29 -19.61
N LEU A 26 -11.47 3.15 -19.07
CA LEU A 26 -12.34 2.06 -18.56
C LEU A 26 -12.40 1.99 -17.03
N TYR A 27 -11.98 3.05 -16.33
CA TYR A 27 -11.94 3.03 -14.88
C TYR A 27 -13.34 2.84 -14.29
N ARG A 28 -13.56 1.78 -13.50
CA ARG A 28 -14.87 1.46 -12.88
C ARG A 28 -16.01 1.31 -13.91
N SER A 29 -15.77 0.76 -15.11
CA SER A 29 -16.79 0.62 -16.15
C SER A 29 -17.67 -0.65 -16.07
N PHE A 30 -17.25 -1.65 -15.31
CA PHE A 30 -17.89 -2.97 -15.30
C PHE A 30 -18.52 -3.29 -13.95
N SER A 31 -19.69 -3.93 -14.00
CA SER A 31 -20.45 -4.40 -12.85
C SER A 31 -19.82 -5.66 -12.24
N GLY A 32 -19.85 -5.77 -10.91
CA GLY A 32 -19.28 -6.91 -10.19
C GLY A 32 -17.79 -6.76 -9.87
N ARG A 33 -17.34 -7.50 -8.84
CA ARG A 33 -15.98 -7.41 -8.27
C ARG A 33 -14.87 -7.89 -9.22
N ASN A 34 -15.24 -8.41 -10.39
CA ASN A 34 -14.31 -8.82 -11.43
C ASN A 34 -13.89 -7.59 -12.24
N ASN A 35 -13.05 -6.76 -11.63
CA ASN A 35 -12.19 -5.78 -12.30
C ASN A 35 -11.15 -6.46 -13.23
N SER A 36 -11.42 -7.65 -13.78
CA SER A 36 -10.48 -8.48 -14.55
C SER A 36 -9.91 -7.73 -15.76
N VAL A 37 -10.70 -6.84 -16.37
CA VAL A 37 -10.27 -5.98 -17.48
C VAL A 37 -9.28 -4.91 -17.03
N LEU A 38 -9.53 -4.23 -15.91
CA LEU A 38 -8.61 -3.24 -15.35
C LEU A 38 -7.37 -3.91 -14.76
N GLY A 39 -7.54 -5.12 -14.19
CA GLY A 39 -6.50 -5.97 -13.63
C GLY A 39 -5.45 -6.40 -14.65
N ARG A 40 -5.81 -6.53 -15.94
CA ARG A 40 -4.84 -6.82 -17.02
C ARG A 40 -3.84 -5.68 -17.24
N CYS A 41 -4.27 -4.44 -16.99
CA CYS A 41 -3.43 -3.25 -17.09
C CYS A 41 -2.63 -2.93 -15.82
N LEU A 42 -2.79 -3.76 -14.79
CA LEU A 42 -2.33 -3.48 -13.46
C LEU A 42 -1.43 -4.62 -12.99
N SER A 43 -0.21 -4.30 -12.59
CA SER A 43 0.68 -5.29 -12.00
C SER A 43 0.03 -5.92 -10.75
N PRO A 44 0.20 -7.24 -10.54
CA PRO A 44 -0.25 -7.90 -9.32
C PRO A 44 0.50 -7.34 -8.11
N CYS A 45 -0.19 -7.29 -6.97
CA CYS A 45 0.40 -6.84 -5.71
C CYS A 45 1.29 -7.93 -5.11
N SER A 46 2.58 -7.65 -4.91
CA SER A 46 3.51 -8.58 -4.28
C SER A 46 3.60 -8.40 -2.75
N THR A 47 3.31 -7.21 -2.24
CA THR A 47 3.40 -6.89 -0.81
C THR A 47 2.39 -5.81 -0.45
N ASP A 48 1.82 -5.92 0.76
CA ASP A 48 0.92 -4.92 1.30
C ASP A 48 1.66 -3.62 1.64
N MET A 49 1.03 -2.51 1.31
CA MET A 49 1.45 -1.15 1.58
C MET A 49 0.63 -0.55 2.72
N TYR A 50 1.31 0.26 3.51
CA TYR A 50 0.78 0.87 4.73
C TYR A 50 0.78 2.38 4.65
N ALA A 51 1.50 2.96 3.70
CA ALA A 51 1.47 4.38 3.41
C ALA A 51 1.66 4.63 1.92
N LEU A 52 1.13 5.75 1.44
CA LEU A 52 1.35 6.28 0.09
C LEU A 52 1.26 7.81 0.14
N HIS A 53 2.22 8.47 -0.48
CA HIS A 53 2.27 9.93 -0.55
C HIS A 53 2.54 10.35 -1.99
N ILE A 54 1.72 11.25 -2.54
CA ILE A 54 1.76 11.64 -3.95
C ILE A 54 1.86 13.16 -4.04
N ASN A 55 2.85 13.66 -4.78
CA ASN A 55 2.97 15.07 -5.15
C ASN A 55 2.24 15.32 -6.47
N CYS A 56 0.97 15.74 -6.39
CA CYS A 56 0.06 15.80 -7.52
C CYS A 56 0.49 16.88 -8.53
N GLY A 57 0.90 16.47 -9.73
CA GLY A 57 1.40 17.39 -10.77
C GLY A 57 2.88 17.77 -10.59
N GLY A 58 3.54 17.27 -9.55
CA GLY A 58 4.90 17.63 -9.17
C GLY A 58 5.90 16.47 -9.29
N SER A 59 7.19 16.81 -9.19
CA SER A 59 8.27 15.83 -9.07
C SER A 59 8.37 15.26 -7.66
N THR A 60 9.11 14.16 -7.49
CA THR A 60 9.38 13.57 -6.18
C THR A 60 9.93 14.62 -5.23
N THR A 61 9.34 14.73 -4.04
CA THR A 61 9.66 15.78 -3.06
C THR A 61 9.61 15.20 -1.66
N THR A 62 10.53 15.61 -0.79
CA THR A 62 10.60 15.13 0.59
C THR A 62 10.28 16.26 1.55
N ILE A 63 9.27 16.06 2.40
CA ILE A 63 8.91 16.98 3.48
C ILE A 63 9.19 16.28 4.81
N GLY A 64 10.15 16.80 5.57
CA GLY A 64 10.62 16.16 6.79
C GLY A 64 11.16 14.76 6.52
N LYS A 65 10.44 13.73 6.98
CA LYS A 65 10.80 12.30 6.79
C LYS A 65 9.95 11.60 5.71
N THR A 66 8.99 12.31 5.12
CA THR A 66 8.02 11.74 4.20
C THR A 66 8.37 12.11 2.77
N THR A 67 8.61 11.10 1.94
CA THR A 67 8.83 11.27 0.50
C THR A 67 7.52 11.11 -0.24
N TYR A 68 7.14 12.14 -1.00
CA TYR A 68 6.01 12.14 -1.91
C TYR A 68 6.47 11.71 -3.30
N GLU A 69 5.83 10.68 -3.85
CA GLU A 69 6.08 10.17 -5.20
C GLU A 69 5.65 11.20 -6.25
N ALA A 70 6.38 11.28 -7.37
CA ALA A 70 6.06 12.17 -8.48
C ALA A 70 4.74 11.79 -9.17
N ASP A 71 3.93 12.78 -9.52
CA ASP A 71 2.80 12.63 -10.45
C ASP A 71 2.96 13.61 -11.62
N GLN A 72 3.73 13.19 -12.62
CA GLN A 72 3.96 13.96 -13.84
C GLN A 72 3.41 13.27 -15.09
N ASN A 73 2.66 12.19 -14.89
CA ASN A 73 2.07 11.43 -15.99
C ASN A 73 1.16 12.33 -16.84
N SER A 74 0.98 12.03 -18.12
CA SER A 74 0.01 12.80 -18.89
C SER A 74 -1.42 12.49 -18.41
N ALA A 75 -2.23 13.53 -18.25
CA ALA A 75 -3.68 13.41 -18.05
C ALA A 75 -4.39 13.88 -19.33
N GLY A 76 -5.70 13.67 -19.41
CA GLY A 76 -6.44 14.00 -20.62
C GLY A 76 -7.95 13.77 -20.50
N GLU A 77 -8.61 14.06 -21.63
CA GLU A 77 -10.07 14.08 -21.81
C GLU A 77 -10.77 12.77 -21.46
N ALA A 78 -10.08 11.66 -21.71
CA ALA A 78 -10.51 10.32 -21.37
C ALA A 78 -9.27 9.47 -21.17
N LYS A 79 -8.60 9.64 -20.03
CA LYS A 79 -7.30 9.01 -19.78
C LYS A 79 -7.34 8.15 -18.52
N TYR A 80 -7.06 6.87 -18.71
CA TYR A 80 -6.75 5.93 -17.64
C TYR A 80 -5.23 5.69 -17.63
N ASN A 81 -4.59 6.02 -16.51
CA ASN A 81 -3.15 5.90 -16.36
C ASN A 81 -2.81 4.97 -15.18
N PRO A 82 -2.68 3.66 -15.46
CA PRO A 82 -2.17 2.70 -14.48
C PRO A 82 -0.68 2.94 -14.25
N SER A 83 -0.32 3.53 -13.11
CA SER A 83 1.09 3.56 -12.70
C SER A 83 1.52 2.13 -12.31
N PRO A 84 2.75 1.69 -12.67
CA PRO A 84 3.10 0.27 -12.73
C PRO A 84 3.16 -0.47 -11.39
N ARG A 85 3.01 0.18 -10.23
CA ARG A 85 3.21 -0.50 -8.93
C ARG A 85 2.03 -0.42 -7.96
N ASN A 86 1.65 0.77 -7.52
CA ASN A 86 0.90 0.93 -6.28
C ASN A 86 -0.21 1.98 -6.32
N TRP A 87 -0.32 2.78 -7.38
CA TRP A 87 -1.43 3.70 -7.56
C TRP A 87 -1.65 4.01 -9.04
N GLY A 88 -2.60 4.87 -9.36
CA GLY A 88 -2.78 5.41 -10.70
C GLY A 88 -3.87 6.46 -10.72
N THR A 89 -4.16 6.96 -11.93
CA THR A 89 -5.17 8.01 -12.12
C THR A 89 -6.17 7.68 -13.22
N SER A 90 -7.37 8.21 -13.08
CA SER A 90 -8.37 8.31 -14.16
C SER A 90 -8.83 9.76 -14.25
N SER A 91 -8.68 10.39 -15.41
CA SER A 91 -9.04 11.78 -15.65
C SER A 91 -10.02 11.90 -16.81
N THR A 92 -10.97 12.84 -16.67
CA THR A 92 -11.98 13.09 -17.70
C THR A 92 -12.19 14.57 -17.99
N GLY A 93 -12.61 14.86 -19.21
CA GLY A 93 -13.00 16.20 -19.68
C GLY A 93 -11.87 16.99 -20.32
N GLN A 94 -12.25 17.90 -21.21
CA GLN A 94 -11.35 18.82 -21.92
C GLN A 94 -11.57 20.25 -21.44
N PHE A 95 -10.49 21.01 -21.25
CA PHE A 95 -10.62 22.46 -21.10
C PHE A 95 -11.03 23.08 -22.44
N TRP A 96 -12.10 23.86 -22.43
CA TRP A 96 -12.51 24.64 -23.59
C TRP A 96 -11.49 25.74 -23.89
N ASP A 97 -11.32 26.06 -25.18
CA ASP A 97 -10.47 27.15 -25.69
C ASP A 97 -8.95 27.02 -25.43
N ARG A 98 -8.47 25.82 -25.06
CA ARG A 98 -7.05 25.53 -24.84
C ARG A 98 -6.52 24.50 -25.83
N ARG A 99 -5.33 24.76 -26.40
CA ARG A 99 -4.66 23.83 -27.33
C ARG A 99 -4.13 22.64 -26.54
N THR A 100 -4.76 21.48 -26.71
CA THR A 100 -4.43 20.21 -26.04
C THR A 100 -2.93 19.93 -26.00
N THR A 101 -2.30 20.22 -24.86
CA THR A 101 -0.95 19.77 -24.51
C THR A 101 -1.00 19.01 -23.20
N SER A 102 -0.07 18.08 -22.97
CA SER A 102 -0.04 17.25 -21.75
C SER A 102 0.10 18.05 -20.45
N ASN A 103 0.62 19.28 -20.53
CA ASN A 103 0.86 20.17 -19.39
C ASN A 103 -0.39 20.96 -18.94
N GLU A 104 -1.52 20.88 -19.65
CA GLU A 104 -2.73 21.67 -19.31
C GLU A 104 -3.43 21.20 -18.04
N TYR A 105 -3.18 19.95 -17.64
CA TYR A 105 -3.77 19.33 -16.45
C TYR A 105 -2.86 19.47 -15.22
N ILE A 106 -1.81 20.29 -15.31
CA ILE A 106 -0.89 20.59 -14.22
C ILE A 106 -0.84 22.11 -14.04
N ALA A 107 -1.26 22.57 -12.87
CA ALA A 107 -1.04 23.93 -12.42
C ALA A 107 0.40 24.08 -11.92
N LYS A 108 1.03 25.21 -12.27
CA LYS A 108 2.32 25.62 -11.71
C LYS A 108 2.16 27.00 -11.09
N ASN A 109 2.58 27.13 -9.84
CA ASN A 109 2.69 28.42 -9.19
C ASN A 109 3.84 29.23 -9.85
N VAL A 110 3.69 30.55 -9.91
CA VAL A 110 4.67 31.46 -10.53
C VAL A 110 5.29 32.45 -9.53
N TYR A 111 4.86 32.40 -8.26
CA TYR A 111 5.31 33.28 -7.18
C TYR A 111 5.96 32.49 -6.05
N VAL A 112 6.57 33.22 -5.12
CA VAL A 112 7.13 32.61 -3.91
C VAL A 112 6.01 32.34 -2.91
N LEU A 113 5.79 31.07 -2.63
CA LEU A 113 4.86 30.59 -1.61
C LEU A 113 5.51 30.68 -0.22
N ARG A 114 4.84 31.38 0.71
CA ARG A 114 5.35 31.62 2.08
C ARG A 114 4.77 30.65 3.13
N MET A 115 3.97 29.67 2.74
CA MET A 115 3.46 28.65 3.65
C MET A 115 4.55 27.63 4.02
N SER A 116 4.34 26.91 5.12
CA SER A 116 5.13 25.71 5.45
C SER A 116 4.94 24.62 4.38
N ASP A 117 5.96 23.81 4.16
CA ASP A 117 5.95 22.71 3.19
C ASP A 117 5.59 23.20 1.76
N SER A 118 6.00 24.42 1.41
CA SER A 118 5.57 25.12 0.19
C SER A 118 5.90 24.35 -1.09
N GLU A 119 6.92 23.49 -1.04
CA GLU A 119 7.34 22.62 -2.12
C GLU A 119 6.19 21.74 -2.63
N LEU A 120 5.29 21.28 -1.75
CA LEU A 120 4.11 20.48 -2.12
C LEU A 120 3.02 21.29 -2.82
N TYR A 121 3.04 22.62 -2.72
CA TYR A 121 1.99 23.50 -3.26
C TYR A 121 2.48 24.30 -4.47
N THR A 122 3.73 24.11 -4.90
CA THR A 122 4.27 24.75 -6.12
C THR A 122 3.60 24.21 -7.38
N THR A 123 3.07 22.99 -7.33
CA THR A 123 2.32 22.35 -8.42
C THR A 123 1.02 21.76 -7.90
N ALA A 124 0.06 21.58 -8.81
CA ALA A 124 -1.17 20.85 -8.52
C ALA A 124 -1.73 20.18 -9.77
N ARG A 125 -2.52 19.12 -9.58
CA ARG A 125 -3.29 18.51 -10.65
C ARG A 125 -4.63 19.19 -10.84
N LEU A 126 -5.02 19.30 -12.12
CA LEU A 126 -6.27 19.87 -12.56
C LEU A 126 -7.06 18.86 -13.39
N SER A 127 -8.38 18.98 -13.33
CA SER A 127 -9.26 18.34 -14.30
C SER A 127 -10.56 19.12 -14.43
N PRO A 128 -11.04 19.38 -15.66
CA PRO A 128 -12.26 20.16 -15.91
C PRO A 128 -13.54 19.40 -15.51
N LEU A 129 -13.52 18.06 -15.46
CA LEU A 129 -14.69 17.25 -15.15
C LEU A 129 -14.47 16.35 -13.93
N SER A 130 -13.56 15.37 -14.03
CA SER A 130 -13.26 14.48 -12.90
C SER A 130 -11.79 14.03 -12.88
N LEU A 131 -11.29 13.74 -11.69
CA LEU A 131 -9.98 13.14 -11.46
C LEU A 131 -10.12 12.14 -10.33
N THR A 132 -9.67 10.92 -10.56
CA THR A 132 -9.65 9.86 -9.57
C THR A 132 -8.23 9.43 -9.34
N TYR A 133 -7.80 9.39 -8.09
CA TYR A 133 -6.64 8.64 -7.65
C TYR A 133 -7.11 7.34 -7.03
N TYR A 134 -6.47 6.24 -7.40
CA TYR A 134 -6.69 4.96 -6.76
C TYR A 134 -5.35 4.42 -6.28
N ALA A 135 -5.24 4.24 -4.97
CA ALA A 135 -4.14 3.53 -4.34
C ALA A 135 -4.46 2.03 -4.35
N ARG A 136 -3.46 1.19 -4.59
CA ARG A 136 -3.56 -0.26 -4.69
C ARG A 136 -2.56 -0.90 -3.74
N CYS A 137 -2.74 -2.20 -3.54
CA CYS A 137 -1.87 -3.02 -2.71
C CYS A 137 -1.84 -2.54 -1.25
N LEU A 138 -2.83 -1.79 -0.79
CA LEU A 138 -2.91 -1.38 0.62
C LEU A 138 -3.32 -2.58 1.48
N ALA A 139 -2.78 -2.72 2.69
CA ALA A 139 -3.34 -3.66 3.66
C ALA A 139 -4.83 -3.33 3.95
N ASN A 140 -5.63 -4.34 4.30
CA ASN A 140 -7.01 -4.08 4.69
C ASN A 140 -7.02 -3.50 6.11
N GLY A 141 -7.77 -2.43 6.33
CA GLY A 141 -7.84 -1.76 7.62
C GLY A 141 -8.22 -0.29 7.52
N ASN A 142 -8.02 0.43 8.63
CA ASN A 142 -8.33 1.84 8.73
C ASN A 142 -7.13 2.70 8.32
N TYR A 143 -7.41 3.76 7.57
CA TYR A 143 -6.41 4.70 7.07
C TYR A 143 -6.83 6.14 7.37
N THR A 144 -5.81 6.97 7.60
CA THR A 144 -5.92 8.42 7.55
C THR A 144 -5.54 8.91 6.16
N VAL A 145 -6.47 9.60 5.51
CA VAL A 145 -6.26 10.27 4.22
C VAL A 145 -6.16 11.76 4.45
N THR A 146 -5.02 12.36 4.09
CA THR A 146 -4.82 13.81 4.11
C THR A 146 -4.74 14.33 2.68
N LEU A 147 -5.65 15.24 2.34
CA LEU A 147 -5.68 15.92 1.05
C LEU A 147 -5.13 17.33 1.22
N HIS A 148 -4.18 17.69 0.37
CA HIS A 148 -3.52 18.99 0.37
C HIS A 148 -4.01 19.84 -0.79
N PHE A 149 -4.39 21.07 -0.48
CA PHE A 149 -4.89 22.04 -1.43
C PHE A 149 -4.24 23.40 -1.24
N ALA A 150 -4.04 24.12 -2.33
CA ALA A 150 -3.80 25.56 -2.32
C ALA A 150 -4.34 26.16 -3.63
N GLU A 151 -5.08 27.26 -3.54
CA GLU A 151 -5.51 27.99 -4.74
C GLU A 151 -4.32 28.81 -5.25
N ILE A 152 -3.63 28.28 -6.26
CA ILE A 152 -2.39 28.84 -6.83
C ILE A 152 -2.57 29.45 -8.23
N ILE A 153 -3.80 29.39 -8.76
CA ILE A 153 -4.15 29.87 -10.10
C ILE A 153 -4.86 31.22 -10.00
N PHE A 154 -5.92 31.29 -9.19
CA PHE A 154 -6.62 32.54 -8.95
C PHE A 154 -5.80 33.50 -8.12
N ARG A 155 -6.02 34.80 -8.35
CA ARG A 155 -5.19 35.86 -7.78
C ARG A 155 -6.03 36.79 -6.94
N ASP A 156 -5.54 37.10 -5.75
CA ASP A 156 -6.11 38.18 -4.95
C ASP A 156 -5.50 39.50 -5.40
N SER A 157 -6.10 40.07 -6.45
CA SER A 157 -5.67 41.33 -7.06
C SER A 157 -6.87 42.25 -7.24
N ARG A 158 -6.64 43.55 -7.43
CA ARG A 158 -7.70 44.52 -7.76
C ARG A 158 -8.30 44.33 -9.16
N SER A 159 -7.99 43.23 -9.84
CA SER A 159 -8.52 42.89 -11.18
C SER A 159 -9.63 41.84 -11.09
N TYR A 160 -10.31 41.60 -12.22
CA TYR A 160 -11.35 40.58 -12.36
C TYR A 160 -10.85 39.15 -12.04
N GLN A 161 -9.54 38.90 -12.05
CA GLN A 161 -8.95 37.61 -11.71
C GLN A 161 -9.27 37.16 -10.27
N SER A 162 -9.57 38.10 -9.38
CA SER A 162 -9.99 37.81 -8.00
C SER A 162 -11.39 37.23 -7.88
N LEU A 163 -12.21 37.37 -8.93
CA LEU A 163 -13.57 36.84 -9.00
C LEU A 163 -13.60 35.35 -9.39
N GLY A 164 -12.45 34.78 -9.76
CA GLY A 164 -12.30 33.37 -10.08
C GLY A 164 -12.77 32.49 -8.93
N ARG A 165 -13.57 31.46 -9.25
CA ARG A 165 -14.11 30.50 -8.28
C ARG A 165 -13.93 29.08 -8.75
N ARG A 166 -13.53 28.22 -7.82
CA ARG A 166 -13.31 26.79 -8.05
C ARG A 166 -14.13 26.03 -7.03
N VAL A 167 -15.08 25.25 -7.53
CA VAL A 167 -16.02 24.52 -6.67
C VAL A 167 -16.10 23.08 -7.17
N PHE A 168 -15.80 22.13 -6.29
CA PHE A 168 -15.82 20.70 -6.63
C PHE A 168 -16.20 19.86 -5.41
N ASP A 169 -16.70 18.65 -5.67
CA ASP A 169 -16.97 17.65 -4.65
C ASP A 169 -15.74 16.73 -4.50
N VAL A 170 -15.55 16.18 -3.30
CA VAL A 170 -14.53 15.17 -3.00
C VAL A 170 -15.21 13.93 -2.42
N TYR A 171 -14.88 12.78 -3.01
CA TYR A 171 -15.35 11.47 -2.61
C TYR A 171 -14.17 10.62 -2.16
N ILE A 172 -14.33 9.86 -1.09
CA ILE A 172 -13.37 8.85 -0.64
C ILE A 172 -14.15 7.56 -0.43
N GLN A 173 -13.71 6.45 -1.04
CA GLN A 173 -14.45 5.17 -1.03
C GLN A 173 -15.93 5.34 -1.44
N ALA A 174 -16.18 6.08 -2.54
CA ALA A 174 -17.51 6.44 -3.07
C ALA A 174 -18.40 7.31 -2.15
N GLU A 175 -17.99 7.61 -0.91
CA GLU A 175 -18.72 8.51 -0.01
C GLU A 175 -18.30 9.96 -0.22
N ARG A 176 -19.26 10.88 -0.39
CA ARG A 176 -18.95 12.31 -0.53
C ARG A 176 -18.50 12.90 0.80
N LYS A 177 -17.21 13.22 0.91
CA LYS A 177 -16.59 13.80 2.10
C LYS A 177 -16.59 15.33 2.10
N LEU A 178 -16.51 15.95 0.93
CA LEU A 178 -16.66 17.39 0.76
C LEU A 178 -17.66 17.67 -0.36
N LYS A 179 -18.59 18.57 -0.10
CA LYS A 179 -19.56 19.07 -1.08
C LYS A 179 -19.29 20.54 -1.36
N ASP A 180 -19.35 20.92 -2.63
CA ASP A 180 -19.20 22.31 -3.07
C ASP A 180 -17.94 22.99 -2.48
N PHE A 181 -16.84 22.24 -2.43
CA PHE A 181 -15.60 22.69 -1.79
C PHE A 181 -14.91 23.78 -2.61
N ASP A 182 -14.66 24.92 -1.95
CA ASP A 182 -13.93 26.06 -2.49
C ASP A 182 -12.67 26.29 -1.65
N ILE A 183 -11.51 26.06 -2.26
CA ILE A 183 -10.20 26.15 -1.60
C ILE A 183 -9.93 27.57 -1.13
N LYS A 184 -10.28 28.58 -1.93
CA LYS A 184 -10.01 29.99 -1.61
C LYS A 184 -10.83 30.42 -0.40
N ASN A 185 -12.10 30.04 -0.35
CA ASN A 185 -12.96 30.37 0.78
C ASN A 185 -12.49 29.66 2.06
N GLU A 186 -12.13 28.38 1.96
CA GLU A 186 -11.62 27.63 3.10
C GLU A 186 -10.31 28.20 3.65
N ALA A 187 -9.38 28.55 2.75
CA ALA A 187 -8.09 29.11 3.12
C ALA A 187 -8.17 30.60 3.55
N GLN A 188 -9.33 31.24 3.37
CA GLN A 188 -9.52 32.68 3.50
C GLN A 188 -8.51 33.47 2.64
N GLY A 189 -8.34 33.04 1.38
CA GLY A 189 -7.42 33.67 0.43
C GLY A 189 -6.80 32.69 -0.56
N VAL A 190 -5.95 33.23 -1.44
CA VAL A 190 -5.15 32.45 -2.40
C VAL A 190 -3.75 32.19 -1.84
N ASP A 191 -2.98 31.30 -2.47
CA ASP A 191 -1.59 30.99 -2.09
C ASP A 191 -1.43 30.57 -0.60
N LYS A 192 -2.49 29.96 -0.05
CA LYS A 192 -2.59 29.46 1.33
C LYS A 192 -2.91 27.97 1.34
N ALA A 193 -2.28 27.24 2.26
CA ALA A 193 -2.37 25.79 2.33
C ALA A 193 -3.61 25.39 3.13
N VAL A 194 -4.34 24.40 2.62
CA VAL A 194 -5.46 23.76 3.30
C VAL A 194 -5.21 22.27 3.31
N LYS A 195 -5.21 21.68 4.51
CA LYS A 195 -5.14 20.24 4.72
C LYS A 195 -6.52 19.74 5.17
N ARG A 196 -7.06 18.72 4.50
CA ARG A 196 -8.30 18.04 4.89
C ARG A 196 -8.02 16.59 5.23
N ILE A 197 -8.39 16.18 6.43
CA ILE A 197 -8.06 14.88 7.00
C ILE A 197 -9.34 14.06 7.13
N PHE A 198 -9.33 12.84 6.61
CA PHE A 198 -10.46 11.92 6.63
C PHE A 198 -10.02 10.53 7.08
N LYS A 199 -10.93 9.81 7.73
CA LYS A 199 -10.80 8.38 7.97
C LYS A 199 -11.45 7.59 6.83
N ALA A 200 -10.78 6.53 6.39
CA ALA A 200 -11.29 5.63 5.37
C ALA A 200 -10.99 4.16 5.73
N VAL A 201 -11.85 3.24 5.29
CA VAL A 201 -11.67 1.80 5.48
C VAL A 201 -11.35 1.15 4.15
N VAL A 202 -10.24 0.42 4.10
CA VAL A 202 -9.81 -0.38 2.94
C VAL A 202 -10.21 -1.83 3.17
N SER A 203 -11.01 -2.40 2.27
CA SER A 203 -11.51 -3.78 2.37
C SER A 203 -11.09 -4.69 1.21
N ASP A 204 -10.68 -4.09 0.08
CA ASP A 204 -10.36 -4.77 -1.17
C ASP A 204 -8.97 -4.36 -1.69
N LYS A 205 -8.05 -3.99 -0.78
CA LYS A 205 -6.69 -3.55 -1.09
C LYS A 205 -6.59 -2.27 -1.92
N ILE A 206 -7.71 -1.60 -2.18
CA ILE A 206 -7.81 -0.38 -2.98
C ILE A 206 -8.39 0.75 -2.14
N LEU A 207 -7.81 1.94 -2.25
CA LEU A 207 -8.39 3.18 -1.73
C LEU A 207 -8.61 4.14 -2.89
N GLU A 208 -9.85 4.58 -3.07
CA GLU A 208 -10.24 5.51 -4.14
C GLU A 208 -10.54 6.91 -3.59
N ILE A 209 -9.96 7.94 -4.22
CA ILE A 209 -10.22 9.35 -3.97
C ILE A 209 -10.63 9.98 -5.29
N ARG A 210 -11.88 10.45 -5.38
CA ARG A 210 -12.42 11.07 -6.58
C ARG A 210 -12.77 12.53 -6.34
N PHE A 211 -12.28 13.37 -7.23
CA PHE A 211 -12.60 14.79 -7.31
C PHE A 211 -13.54 15.00 -8.48
N GLN A 212 -14.62 15.75 -8.28
CA GLN A 212 -15.66 15.96 -9.30
C GLN A 212 -16.02 17.44 -9.39
N TYR A 213 -15.87 18.04 -10.57
CA TYR A 213 -16.34 19.40 -10.81
C TYR A 213 -17.87 19.45 -10.74
N THR A 214 -18.42 20.46 -10.06
CA THR A 214 -19.86 20.62 -9.82
C THR A 214 -20.56 21.54 -10.83
N GLY A 215 -19.82 22.12 -11.78
CA GLY A 215 -20.36 23.11 -12.72
C GLY A 215 -20.55 24.51 -12.12
N LYS A 216 -20.19 24.74 -10.86
CA LYS A 216 -20.41 26.01 -10.13
C LYS A 216 -19.21 26.96 -10.10
N GLY A 217 -18.13 26.64 -10.80
CA GLY A 217 -16.92 27.48 -10.89
C GLY A 217 -16.93 28.42 -12.09
N THR A 218 -15.93 29.28 -12.16
CA THR A 218 -15.70 30.18 -13.31
C THR A 218 -14.92 29.46 -14.40
N THR A 219 -15.36 29.57 -15.66
CA THR A 219 -14.73 28.91 -16.82
C THR A 219 -13.80 29.84 -17.62
N THR A 220 -14.00 31.16 -17.53
CA THR A 220 -13.31 32.20 -18.32
C THR A 220 -12.38 33.11 -17.51
N ILE A 221 -12.25 32.87 -16.20
CA ILE A 221 -11.42 33.63 -15.28
C ILE A 221 -10.38 32.66 -14.68
N PRO A 222 -9.09 33.04 -14.56
CA PRO A 222 -8.48 34.30 -14.99
C PRO A 222 -8.26 34.36 -16.51
N VAL A 223 -8.19 33.19 -17.14
CA VAL A 223 -8.19 32.96 -18.59
C VAL A 223 -9.16 31.82 -18.87
N SER A 224 -9.69 31.77 -20.10
CA SER A 224 -10.51 30.64 -20.53
C SER A 224 -9.77 29.31 -20.39
N GLY A 225 -10.50 28.29 -19.92
CA GLY A 225 -9.99 26.92 -19.89
C GLY A 225 -9.13 26.58 -18.67
N ILE A 226 -9.37 27.20 -17.50
CA ILE A 226 -8.73 26.78 -16.22
C ILE A 226 -9.77 26.70 -15.08
N TYR A 227 -10.72 25.78 -15.21
CA TYR A 227 -11.77 25.50 -14.22
C TYR A 227 -11.65 24.07 -13.67
N GLY A 228 -12.66 23.56 -12.97
CA GLY A 228 -12.65 22.18 -12.47
C GLY A 228 -12.03 22.01 -11.08
N LEU A 229 -11.47 20.85 -10.78
CA LEU A 229 -10.84 20.56 -9.48
C LEU A 229 -9.36 20.95 -9.44
N LEU A 230 -8.80 21.08 -8.23
CA LEU A 230 -7.37 21.26 -7.99
C LEU A 230 -6.96 20.45 -6.76
N VAL A 231 -5.87 19.68 -6.85
CA VAL A 231 -5.27 18.97 -5.70
C VAL A 231 -3.74 19.03 -5.79
N SER A 232 -3.08 19.39 -4.68
CA SER A 232 -1.63 19.61 -4.62
C SER A 232 -0.87 18.36 -4.18
N ALA A 233 -1.38 17.65 -3.17
CA ALA A 233 -0.80 16.39 -2.72
C ALA A 233 -1.83 15.51 -2.02
N ILE A 234 -1.52 14.22 -1.94
CA ILE A 234 -2.30 13.20 -1.24
C ILE A 234 -1.37 12.45 -0.31
N SER A 235 -1.78 12.24 0.94
CA SER A 235 -1.12 11.35 1.89
C SER A 235 -2.14 10.33 2.40
N ILE A 236 -1.76 9.06 2.41
CA ILE A 236 -2.54 7.93 2.90
C ILE A 236 -1.64 7.19 3.88
N GLU A 237 -2.07 7.05 5.14
CA GLU A 237 -1.31 6.37 6.18
C GLU A 237 -2.19 5.39 6.96
N SER A 238 -1.71 4.18 7.17
CA SER A 238 -2.42 3.17 7.95
C SER A 238 -2.47 3.55 9.41
N ASP A 239 -3.65 3.43 10.03
CA ASP A 239 -3.84 3.66 11.46
C ASP A 239 -3.37 2.46 12.32
N PHE A 240 -2.72 1.47 11.70
CA PHE A 240 -2.27 0.23 12.30
C PHE A 240 -0.82 -0.08 11.90
N LYS A 241 -0.13 -0.85 12.73
CA LYS A 241 1.27 -1.18 12.49
C LYS A 241 1.40 -2.29 11.45
N PRO A 242 2.34 -2.17 10.49
CA PRO A 242 2.71 -3.29 9.64
C PRO A 242 3.13 -4.51 10.47
N PRO A 243 2.81 -5.74 10.03
CA PRO A 243 3.26 -6.94 10.70
C PRO A 243 4.80 -7.00 10.71
N ASP A 244 5.38 -7.23 11.88
CA ASP A 244 6.83 -7.31 12.04
C ASP A 244 7.40 -8.50 11.24
N ASN A 245 8.14 -8.18 10.18
CA ASN A 245 8.68 -9.17 9.25
C ASN A 245 9.76 -10.07 9.89
N ARG A 246 10.23 -9.76 11.10
CA ARG A 246 11.12 -10.64 11.88
C ARG A 246 10.44 -11.94 12.31
N LYS A 247 9.13 -11.92 12.59
CA LYS A 247 8.40 -13.13 13.06
C LYS A 247 8.26 -14.18 11.95
N LYS A 248 8.13 -13.78 10.68
CA LYS A 248 8.08 -14.71 9.53
C LYS A 248 9.42 -15.43 9.30
N LYS A 249 10.56 -14.76 9.51
CA LYS A 249 11.89 -15.39 9.37
C LYS A 249 12.15 -16.45 10.45
N ILE A 250 11.67 -16.23 11.68
CA ILE A 250 11.84 -17.19 12.79
C ILE A 250 11.05 -18.48 12.53
N ILE A 251 9.82 -18.38 12.00
CA ILE A 251 8.97 -19.56 11.74
C ILE A 251 9.57 -20.47 10.64
N ILE A 252 10.14 -19.88 9.58
CA ILE A 252 10.78 -20.65 8.49
C ILE A 252 12.07 -21.34 8.99
N ALA A 253 12.85 -20.68 9.86
CA ALA A 253 14.07 -21.25 10.41
C ALA A 253 13.81 -22.47 11.32
N ILE A 254 12.75 -22.42 12.15
CA ILE A 254 12.38 -23.54 13.01
C ILE A 254 11.88 -24.73 12.17
N GLY A 255 11.08 -24.49 11.12
CA GLY A 255 10.57 -25.54 10.24
C GLY A 255 11.66 -26.32 9.49
N VAL A 256 12.69 -25.63 8.98
CA VAL A 256 13.82 -26.29 8.28
C VAL A 256 14.70 -27.06 9.26
N SER A 257 14.94 -26.51 10.46
CA SER A 257 15.78 -27.17 11.48
C SER A 257 15.14 -28.44 12.05
N ALA A 258 13.84 -28.42 12.36
CA ALA A 258 13.12 -29.57 12.90
C ALA A 258 13.00 -30.71 11.87
N SER A 259 12.75 -30.39 10.59
CA SER A 259 12.63 -31.40 9.54
C SER A 259 13.97 -32.10 9.24
N GLY A 260 15.09 -31.37 9.26
CA GLY A 260 16.42 -31.97 9.08
C GLY A 260 16.82 -32.89 10.24
N LEU A 261 16.56 -32.46 11.48
CA LEU A 261 16.80 -33.26 12.69
C LEU A 261 15.94 -34.54 12.73
N CYS A 262 14.66 -34.46 12.34
CA CYS A 262 13.78 -35.62 12.27
C CYS A 262 14.25 -36.65 11.22
N LEU A 263 14.72 -36.21 10.05
CA LEU A 263 15.25 -37.10 9.02
C LEU A 263 16.53 -37.80 9.49
N ILE A 264 17.45 -37.07 10.12
CA ILE A 264 18.69 -37.65 10.67
C ILE A 264 18.38 -38.70 11.74
N LEU A 265 17.47 -38.40 12.67
CA LEU A 265 17.06 -39.35 13.72
C LEU A 265 16.37 -40.60 13.14
N SER A 266 15.56 -40.44 12.10
CA SER A 266 14.93 -41.57 11.42
C SER A 266 15.96 -42.48 10.73
N LEU A 267 16.99 -41.91 10.10
CA LEU A 267 18.08 -42.67 9.48
C LEU A 267 18.94 -43.41 10.51
N ILE A 268 19.21 -42.77 11.66
CA ILE A 268 19.91 -43.42 12.78
C ILE A 268 19.07 -44.56 13.34
N GLY A 269 17.76 -44.36 13.51
CA GLY A 269 16.83 -45.41 13.94
C GLY A 269 16.83 -46.61 12.99
N ILE A 270 16.79 -46.37 11.68
CA ILE A 270 16.86 -47.41 10.65
C ILE A 270 18.22 -48.12 10.69
N ALA A 271 19.33 -47.41 10.83
CA ALA A 271 20.67 -47.98 10.93
C ALA A 271 20.87 -48.85 12.20
N TRP A 272 20.27 -48.43 13.32
CA TRP A 272 20.26 -49.20 14.56
C TRP A 272 19.36 -50.44 14.43
N TRP A 273 18.21 -50.32 13.75
CA TRP A 273 17.28 -51.44 13.56
C TRP A 273 17.79 -52.48 12.55
N SER A 274 18.55 -52.04 11.56
CA SER A 274 19.18 -52.90 10.54
C SER A 274 20.51 -53.55 10.98
N GLY A 275 20.95 -53.36 12.23
CA GLY A 275 22.03 -54.16 12.82
C GLY A 275 23.43 -53.91 12.23
N HIS A 276 23.66 -52.80 11.53
CA HIS A 276 24.92 -52.53 10.84
C HIS A 276 26.08 -52.03 11.72
N LEU A 277 25.86 -51.90 13.04
CA LEU A 277 26.92 -51.62 14.03
C LEU A 277 27.22 -52.86 14.89
N GLY A 278 27.40 -54.00 14.22
CA GLY A 278 27.99 -55.21 14.81
C GLY A 278 29.50 -55.03 15.04
N GLY A 279 29.87 -54.42 16.17
CA GLY A 279 31.26 -54.33 16.61
C GLY A 279 31.84 -55.72 16.90
N ARG A 280 32.81 -56.15 16.08
CA ARG A 280 33.66 -57.34 16.32
C ARG A 280 34.34 -57.24 17.69
N ARG A 281 34.06 -58.21 18.58
CA ARG A 281 34.91 -58.49 19.74
C ARG A 281 36.24 -59.09 19.26
N SER A 282 37.33 -58.34 19.41
CA SER A 282 38.68 -58.90 19.36
C SER A 282 39.03 -59.48 20.74
N ARG A 283 39.41 -60.75 20.77
CA ARG A 283 39.76 -61.52 21.96
C ARG A 283 41.21 -61.96 21.82
N SER A 284 42.14 -61.27 22.49
CA SER A 284 43.53 -61.69 22.62
C SER A 284 43.62 -62.92 23.53
N ARG A 285 44.32 -63.97 23.09
CA ARG A 285 44.61 -65.18 23.86
C ARG A 285 46.13 -65.32 23.98
N SER A 286 46.68 -64.94 25.14
CA SER A 286 48.03 -65.32 25.58
C SER A 286 47.92 -66.54 26.50
N ARG A 287 48.90 -67.44 26.39
CA ARG A 287 49.00 -68.72 27.11
C ARG A 287 49.27 -68.54 28.62
N GLU A 288 48.65 -69.45 29.36
CA GLU A 288 49.11 -70.20 30.57
C GLU A 288 49.79 -69.45 31.73
N GLN A 289 49.21 -69.56 32.94
CA GLN A 289 49.58 -70.54 33.98
C GLN A 289 48.81 -70.26 35.30
N GLY A 290 48.39 -71.34 35.97
CA GLY A 290 48.55 -71.48 37.42
C GLY A 290 47.58 -70.79 38.40
N ILE A 291 46.63 -71.59 38.91
CA ILE A 291 46.42 -71.89 40.35
C ILE A 291 45.70 -70.85 41.27
N VAL A 292 44.43 -71.19 41.58
CA VAL A 292 43.82 -71.43 42.93
C VAL A 292 43.55 -70.24 43.89
N THR A 293 42.23 -69.96 44.07
CA THR A 293 41.45 -69.59 45.29
C THR A 293 41.85 -68.37 46.15
N LEU A 294 41.00 -67.63 46.87
CA LEU A 294 39.60 -67.69 47.36
C LEU A 294 39.20 -66.20 47.72
N PRO A 295 38.03 -65.88 48.31
CA PRO A 295 37.24 -64.69 47.99
C PRO A 295 37.25 -63.63 49.11
N SER A 296 36.83 -62.40 48.80
CA SER A 296 36.22 -61.52 49.80
C SER A 296 35.52 -60.35 49.13
N GLN A 297 34.25 -60.15 49.51
CA GLN A 297 33.53 -58.91 49.87
C GLN A 297 33.84 -57.66 49.02
N TYR A 298 32.86 -56.89 48.53
CA TYR A 298 32.17 -55.86 49.29
C TYR A 298 30.86 -55.39 48.60
N SER A 299 29.84 -55.23 49.44
CA SER A 299 28.69 -54.29 49.45
C SER A 299 28.23 -53.57 48.17
N LEU A 300 26.96 -53.80 47.81
CA LEU A 300 26.13 -52.94 46.99
C LEU A 300 25.77 -51.64 47.74
N VAL A 301 26.11 -50.48 47.18
CA VAL A 301 25.47 -49.20 47.54
C VAL A 301 24.43 -48.87 46.49
N ARG A 302 23.16 -48.97 46.90
CA ARG A 302 22.00 -48.50 46.14
C ARG A 302 21.97 -46.98 46.18
N LYS A 303 22.11 -46.31 45.03
CA LYS A 303 21.69 -44.91 44.87
C LYS A 303 20.32 -44.89 44.21
N GLU A 304 19.32 -44.48 44.97
CA GLU A 304 17.97 -44.19 44.47
C GLU A 304 18.00 -42.91 43.61
N VAL A 305 17.32 -42.94 42.48
CA VAL A 305 17.05 -41.76 41.66
C VAL A 305 15.61 -41.33 41.95
N PRO A 306 15.34 -40.06 42.32
CA PRO A 306 14.00 -39.62 42.67
C PRO A 306 13.07 -39.63 41.45
N LYS A 307 11.85 -40.16 41.65
CA LYS A 307 10.74 -40.01 40.71
C LYS A 307 10.02 -38.69 41.00
N PHE A 308 9.99 -37.80 40.02
CA PHE A 308 9.14 -36.61 40.07
C PHE A 308 7.73 -36.97 39.59
N TYR A 309 6.73 -36.68 40.42
CA TYR A 309 5.31 -36.81 40.08
C TYR A 309 4.71 -35.41 39.94
N TYR A 310 3.98 -35.17 38.85
CA TYR A 310 3.18 -33.96 38.67
C TYR A 310 1.76 -34.22 39.16
N HIS A 311 1.24 -33.34 40.02
CA HIS A 311 -0.16 -33.34 40.44
C HIS A 311 -0.82 -32.06 39.91
N CYS A 312 -1.78 -32.20 39.00
CA CYS A 312 -2.57 -31.07 38.50
C CYS A 312 -3.87 -30.95 39.28
N GLY A 313 -4.03 -29.84 39.99
CA GLY A 313 -5.28 -29.35 40.55
C GLY A 313 -5.49 -27.89 40.12
N ASN A 314 -6.76 -27.50 39.94
CA ASN A 314 -7.19 -26.26 39.30
C ASN A 314 -6.31 -25.02 39.58
N MET A 315 -5.72 -24.52 38.49
CA MET A 315 -5.04 -23.22 38.34
C MET A 315 -3.88 -22.92 39.31
N ASN A 316 -2.81 -23.71 39.23
CA ASN A 316 -1.40 -23.29 39.12
C ASN A 316 -0.47 -24.48 39.41
N CYS A 317 0.49 -24.76 38.52
CA CYS A 317 1.52 -25.78 38.75
C CYS A 317 2.87 -25.12 39.08
N SER A 318 3.50 -25.51 40.19
CA SER A 318 4.91 -25.23 40.48
C SER A 318 5.68 -26.53 40.74
N LEU A 319 6.95 -26.58 40.33
CA LEU A 319 7.88 -27.66 40.65
C LEU A 319 8.21 -27.66 42.15
N ARG A 320 8.32 -28.85 42.75
CA ARG A 320 8.98 -29.06 44.04
C ARG A 320 10.07 -30.11 43.87
#